data_AF-A0A453RZU1-F1
#
_entry.id   AF-A0A453RZU1-F1
#
_cell.length_a   1.000
_cell.length_b   1.000
_cell.length_c   1.000
_cell.angle_alpha   90.00
_cell.angle_beta   90.00
_cell.angle_gamma   90.00
#
_symmetry.space_group_name_H-M   'P 1'
#
loop_
_entity.id
_entity.type
_entity.pdbx_description
1 polymer ?
#
loop_
_entity_poly.entity_id
_entity_poly.type
_entity_poly.pdbx_seq_one_letter_code
_entity_poly.pdbx_strand_id
1 'polypeptide(L)'
;MQNANSNQSNMLILQECCTDTTGSYVVYAPVDVVAMNVVLNGGDPDYVALLPSGFAILPDGPAGAPDAGGSLLTVAFQILVDSVPTAKLSLGSVATVNSLIACTVDRIKAAVVVSPGDNTGAAANR
;
A
#
# COMPACT_ATOMS: atom_id res chain seq x y z
N MET A 1 -3.84 -22.60 33.28
CA MET A 1 -4.05 -23.02 31.87
C MET A 1 -4.81 -21.90 31.20
N GLN A 2 -4.18 -21.11 30.32
CA GLN A 2 -4.88 -20.03 29.60
C GLN A 2 -4.55 -20.16 28.11
N ASN A 3 -5.61 -20.37 27.33
CA ASN A 3 -5.64 -20.69 25.91
C ASN A 3 -4.68 -19.86 25.05
N ALA A 4 -3.78 -20.54 24.35
CA ALA A 4 -3.11 -20.02 23.18
C ALA A 4 -4.15 -19.79 22.07
N ASN A 5 -4.55 -18.54 21.86
CA ASN A 5 -5.24 -18.14 20.64
C ASN A 5 -4.15 -17.79 19.59
N SER A 6 -3.49 -18.83 19.06
CA SER A 6 -2.27 -18.77 18.26
C SER A 6 -2.46 -18.33 16.79
N ASN A 7 -3.45 -17.48 16.52
CA ASN A 7 -3.77 -16.97 15.17
C ASN A 7 -3.84 -15.44 15.09
N GLN A 8 -3.18 -14.73 16.00
CA GLN A 8 -2.94 -13.29 15.82
C GLN A 8 -1.71 -13.14 14.93
N SER A 9 -1.92 -12.93 13.63
CA SER A 9 -0.87 -12.56 12.67
C SER A 9 -0.21 -11.26 13.12
N ASN A 10 0.85 -11.38 13.93
CA ASN A 10 1.55 -10.26 14.55
C ASN A 10 2.51 -9.64 13.52
N MET A 11 1.92 -8.97 12.53
CA MET A 11 2.66 -8.22 11.52
C MET A 11 2.53 -6.72 11.79
N LEU A 12 3.65 -6.00 11.71
CA LEU A 12 3.70 -4.55 11.66
C LEU A 12 3.67 -4.09 10.21
N ILE A 13 3.14 -2.89 9.98
CA ILE A 13 3.26 -2.22 8.69
C ILE A 13 4.31 -1.13 8.85
N LEU A 14 5.43 -1.25 8.13
CA LEU A 14 6.33 -0.13 7.91
C LEU A 14 5.73 0.70 6.79
N GLN A 15 5.46 1.97 7.03
CA GLN A 15 4.84 2.84 6.04
C GLN A 15 5.60 4.16 5.96
N GLU A 16 5.78 4.62 4.73
CA GLU A 16 6.22 5.96 4.40
C GLU A 16 5.22 6.57 3.43
N CYS A 17 4.86 7.84 3.64
CA CYS A 17 4.11 8.63 2.68
C CYS A 17 4.67 10.03 2.59
N CYS A 18 4.55 10.62 1.41
CA CYS A 18 4.93 12.00 1.17
C CYS A 18 4.01 12.60 0.12
N THR A 19 3.84 13.92 0.20
CA THR A 19 3.13 14.73 -0.79
C THR A 19 3.97 15.97 -1.07
N ASP A 20 4.24 16.22 -2.35
CA ASP A 20 4.90 17.42 -2.83
C ASP A 20 4.22 17.95 -4.11
N THR A 21 4.84 18.93 -4.76
CA THR A 21 4.32 19.53 -6.00
C THR A 21 4.34 18.59 -7.21
N THR A 22 5.09 17.49 -7.14
CA THR A 22 5.23 16.49 -8.20
C THR A 22 4.27 15.32 -8.05
N GLY A 23 3.77 15.07 -6.83
CA GLY A 23 2.79 14.03 -6.58
C GLY A 23 2.64 13.67 -5.11
N SER A 24 1.87 12.61 -4.86
CA SER A 24 1.71 11.99 -3.54
C SER A 24 1.97 10.51 -3.64
N TYR A 25 2.60 9.90 -2.65
CA TYR A 25 2.78 8.46 -2.60
C TYR A 25 2.56 7.90 -1.21
N VAL A 26 2.22 6.61 -1.18
CA VAL A 26 2.22 5.77 0.03
C VAL A 26 2.94 4.48 -0.33
N VAL A 27 4.01 4.17 0.38
CA VAL A 27 4.76 2.92 0.27
C VAL A 27 4.74 2.25 1.63
N TYR A 28 4.46 0.96 1.66
CA TYR A 28 4.38 0.18 2.87
C TYR A 28 4.91 -1.24 2.68
N ALA A 29 5.37 -1.86 3.76
CA ALA A 29 5.80 -3.25 3.79
C ALA A 29 5.28 -3.93 5.06
N PRO A 30 4.60 -5.09 4.96
CA PRO A 30 4.31 -5.92 6.12
C PRO A 30 5.59 -6.57 6.63
N VAL A 31 5.74 -6.60 7.95
CA VAL A 31 6.93 -7.10 8.65
C VAL A 31 6.50 -7.96 9.83
N ASP A 32 7.11 -9.13 9.97
CA ASP A 32 6.87 -9.98 11.14
C ASP A 32 7.49 -9.38 12.42
N VAL A 33 6.69 -9.24 13.48
CA VAL A 33 7.12 -8.66 14.77
C VAL A 33 8.25 -9.47 15.40
N VAL A 34 8.20 -10.80 15.29
CA VAL A 34 9.19 -11.70 15.90
C VAL A 34 10.51 -11.56 15.16
N ALA A 35 10.49 -11.56 13.83
CA ALA A 35 11.67 -11.34 13.01
C ALA A 35 12.29 -9.96 13.28
N MET A 36 11.48 -8.89 13.33
CA MET A 36 11.95 -7.55 13.64
C MET A 36 12.56 -7.44 15.05
N ASN A 37 11.96 -8.10 16.05
CA ASN A 37 12.52 -8.12 17.41
C ASN A 37 13.88 -8.83 17.46
N VAL A 38 14.09 -9.90 16.67
CA VAL A 38 15.41 -10.56 16.57
C VAL A 38 16.45 -9.59 16.02
N VAL A 39 16.12 -8.85 14.95
CA VAL A 39 17.04 -7.86 14.35
C VAL A 39 17.35 -6.71 15.30
N LEU A 40 16.35 -6.17 16.00
CA LEU A 40 16.54 -5.09 16.98
C LEU A 40 17.42 -5.50 18.16
N ASN A 41 17.47 -6.80 18.48
CA ASN A 41 18.35 -7.34 19.51
C ASN A 41 19.76 -7.72 18.98
N GLY A 42 20.10 -7.33 17.76
CA GLY A 42 21.41 -7.59 17.14
C GLY A 42 21.52 -8.95 16.42
N GLY A 43 20.39 -9.58 16.10
CA GLY A 43 20.33 -10.76 15.26
C GLY A 43 20.54 -10.46 13.77
N ASP A 44 20.43 -11.50 12.95
CA ASP A 44 20.66 -11.41 11.50
C ASP A 44 19.47 -10.74 10.76
N PRO A 45 19.68 -9.64 10.02
CA PRO A 45 18.64 -8.94 9.27
C PRO A 45 18.02 -9.74 8.12
N ASP A 46 18.70 -10.78 7.62
CA ASP A 46 18.21 -11.57 6.48
C ASP A 46 16.93 -12.38 6.81
N TYR A 47 16.60 -12.54 8.10
CA TYR A 47 15.35 -13.17 8.54
C TYR A 47 14.10 -12.31 8.32
N VAL A 48 14.26 -11.02 8.01
CA VAL A 48 13.12 -10.10 7.82
C VAL A 48 12.79 -10.00 6.34
N ALA A 49 11.70 -10.66 5.93
CA ALA A 49 11.14 -10.47 4.60
C ALA A 49 10.41 -9.13 4.51
N LEU A 50 10.93 -8.19 3.71
CA LEU A 50 10.25 -6.95 3.36
C LEU A 50 9.67 -7.06 1.96
N LEU A 51 8.35 -6.91 1.85
CA LEU A 51 7.62 -6.94 0.59
C LEU A 51 6.98 -5.55 0.34
N PRO A 52 7.76 -4.57 -0.15
CA PRO A 52 7.27 -3.23 -0.42
C PRO A 52 6.12 -3.27 -1.43
N SER A 53 5.05 -2.56 -1.08
CA SER A 53 3.86 -2.36 -1.89
C SER A 53 3.38 -0.92 -1.69
N GLY A 54 2.62 -0.38 -2.62
CA GLY A 54 2.21 1.01 -2.51
C GLY A 54 1.62 1.58 -3.77
N PHE A 55 1.40 2.88 -3.75
CA PHE A 55 0.90 3.63 -4.90
C PHE A 55 1.43 5.06 -4.91
N ALA A 56 1.44 5.66 -6.10
CA ALA A 56 1.74 7.05 -6.33
C ALA A 56 0.65 7.69 -7.20
N ILE A 57 0.26 8.92 -6.85
CA ILE A 57 -0.70 9.76 -7.56
C ILE A 57 0.08 10.98 -8.04
N LEU A 58 0.22 11.11 -9.36
CA LEU A 58 0.90 12.23 -10.00
C LEU A 58 -0.12 13.08 -10.77
N PRO A 59 0.05 14.41 -10.86
CA PRO A 59 -0.78 15.23 -11.72
C PRO A 59 -0.61 14.82 -13.19
N ASP A 60 -1.70 14.82 -13.95
CA ASP A 60 -1.65 14.60 -15.39
C ASP A 60 -1.44 15.95 -16.10
N GLY A 61 -0.35 16.06 -16.85
CA GLY A 61 0.01 17.26 -17.60
C GLY A 61 1.02 18.21 -16.90
N PRO A 62 1.52 19.23 -17.63
CA PRO A 62 2.49 20.18 -17.09
C PRO A 62 1.89 21.01 -15.95
N ALA A 63 2.67 21.18 -14.87
CA ALA A 63 2.26 21.92 -13.68
C ALA A 63 1.81 23.35 -14.05
N GLY A 64 0.54 23.67 -13.80
CA GLY A 64 -0.05 24.99 -14.05
C GLY A 64 -0.82 25.15 -15.37
N ALA A 65 -0.99 24.10 -16.17
CA ALA A 65 -1.87 24.16 -17.33
C ALA A 65 -3.36 24.09 -16.92
N PRO A 66 -4.23 24.95 -17.49
CA PRO A 66 -5.66 24.95 -17.19
C PRO A 66 -6.39 23.67 -17.65
N ASP A 67 -5.74 22.85 -18.48
CA ASP A 67 -6.27 21.59 -19.02
C ASP A 67 -5.77 20.34 -18.26
N ALA A 68 -5.05 20.50 -17.15
CA ALA A 68 -4.63 19.41 -16.26
C ALA A 68 -5.82 18.88 -15.46
N GLY A 69 -6.71 18.14 -16.12
CA GLY A 69 -7.97 17.66 -15.54
C GLY A 69 -7.89 16.31 -14.82
N GLY A 70 -6.73 15.65 -14.80
CA GLY A 70 -6.59 14.27 -14.34
C GLY A 70 -5.38 14.02 -13.44
N SER A 71 -5.24 12.76 -13.03
CA SER A 71 -4.10 12.26 -12.28
C SER A 71 -3.69 10.89 -12.78
N LEU A 72 -2.39 10.64 -12.86
CA LEU A 72 -1.82 9.33 -13.12
C LEU A 72 -1.66 8.56 -11.81
N LEU A 73 -2.37 7.43 -11.69
CA LEU A 73 -2.22 6.50 -10.57
C LEU A 73 -1.29 5.35 -10.97
N THR A 74 -0.19 5.19 -10.24
CA THR A 74 0.72 4.05 -10.34
C THR A 74 0.58 3.19 -9.09
N VAL A 75 0.38 1.88 -9.25
CA VAL A 75 0.27 0.92 -8.13
C VAL A 75 1.36 -0.14 -8.30
N ALA A 76 2.06 -0.45 -7.21
CA ALA A 76 3.12 -1.45 -7.18
C ALA A 76 2.87 -2.44 -6.04
N PHE A 77 3.03 -3.73 -6.33
CA PHE A 77 2.96 -4.80 -5.35
C PHE A 77 4.15 -5.73 -5.51
N GLN A 78 4.81 -6.04 -4.40
CA GLN A 78 5.71 -7.17 -4.31
C GLN A 78 5.00 -8.28 -3.54
N ILE A 79 4.70 -9.40 -4.23
CA ILE A 79 3.96 -10.52 -3.64
C ILE A 79 4.79 -11.78 -3.84
N LEU A 80 5.16 -12.42 -2.73
CA LEU A 80 5.83 -13.71 -2.75
C LEU A 80 4.78 -14.83 -2.83
N VAL A 81 4.67 -15.47 -3.99
CA VAL A 81 3.69 -16.57 -4.22
C VAL A 81 4.31 -17.93 -3.91
N ASP A 82 5.62 -18.07 -4.08
CA ASP A 82 6.37 -19.27 -3.75
C ASP A 82 7.78 -18.88 -3.29
N SER A 83 8.34 -19.67 -2.37
CA SER A 83 9.73 -19.56 -1.93
C SER A 83 10.76 -20.02 -2.98
N VAL A 84 10.31 -20.74 -4.02
CA VAL A 84 11.17 -21.23 -5.11
C VAL A 84 11.10 -20.26 -6.31
N PRO A 85 12.22 -19.62 -6.72
CA PRO A 85 12.23 -18.63 -7.81
C PRO A 85 11.80 -19.17 -9.18
N THR A 86 11.82 -20.49 -9.37
CA THR A 86 11.45 -21.19 -10.61
C THR A 86 10.01 -21.72 -10.60
N ALA A 87 9.26 -21.51 -9.51
CA ALA A 87 7.87 -21.90 -9.43
C ALA A 87 7.05 -21.15 -10.50
N LYS A 88 6.29 -21.90 -11.29
CA LYS A 88 5.45 -21.32 -12.33
C LYS A 88 4.26 -20.61 -11.68
N LEU A 89 4.05 -19.36 -12.05
CA LEU A 89 2.83 -18.64 -11.69
C LEU A 89 1.62 -19.42 -12.23
N SER A 90 0.69 -19.76 -11.34
CA SER A 90 -0.55 -20.41 -11.72
C SER A 90 -1.53 -19.39 -12.32
N LEU A 91 -2.44 -19.85 -13.18
CA LEU A 91 -3.51 -18.99 -13.72
C LEU A 91 -4.37 -18.39 -12.59
N GLY A 92 -4.56 -19.15 -11.49
CA GLY A 92 -5.27 -18.68 -10.30
C GLY A 92 -4.54 -17.56 -9.56
N SER A 93 -3.22 -17.65 -9.43
CA SER A 93 -2.40 -16.59 -8.82
C SER A 93 -2.47 -15.29 -9.63
N VAL A 94 -2.43 -15.38 -10.96
CA VAL A 94 -2.57 -14.22 -11.85
C VAL A 94 -3.96 -13.57 -11.71
N ALA A 95 -5.02 -14.38 -11.67
CA ALA A 95 -6.38 -13.87 -11.47
C ALA A 95 -6.55 -13.13 -10.13
N THR A 96 -5.95 -13.66 -9.06
CA THR A 96 -5.97 -13.02 -7.73
C THR A 96 -5.20 -11.70 -7.74
N VAL A 97 -4.00 -11.65 -8.33
CA VAL A 97 -3.21 -10.40 -8.42
C VAL A 97 -3.94 -9.35 -9.25
N ASN A 98 -4.54 -9.74 -10.38
CA ASN A 98 -5.34 -8.82 -11.19
C ASN A 98 -6.53 -8.26 -10.41
N SER A 99 -7.24 -9.12 -9.66
CA SER A 99 -8.36 -8.69 -8.82
C SER A 99 -7.93 -7.76 -7.69
N LEU A 100 -6.76 -8.02 -7.09
CA LEU A 100 -6.17 -7.17 -6.06
C LEU A 100 -5.82 -5.78 -6.59
N ILE A 101 -5.17 -5.71 -7.77
CA ILE A 101 -4.83 -4.44 -8.41
C ILE A 101 -6.10 -3.66 -8.75
N ALA A 102 -7.08 -4.29 -9.41
CA ALA A 102 -8.33 -3.65 -9.78
C ALA A 102 -9.08 -3.08 -8.55
N CYS A 103 -9.24 -3.90 -7.50
CA CYS A 103 -9.89 -3.49 -6.26
C CYS A 103 -9.13 -2.34 -5.57
N THR A 104 -7.79 -2.37 -5.59
CA THR A 104 -6.97 -1.30 -5.01
C THR A 104 -7.16 0.02 -5.76
N VAL A 105 -7.12 -0.03 -7.09
CA VAL A 105 -7.37 1.14 -7.94
C VAL A 105 -8.76 1.73 -7.68
N ASP A 106 -9.79 0.90 -7.61
CA ASP A 106 -11.16 1.36 -7.36
C ASP A 106 -11.30 1.98 -5.97
N ARG A 107 -10.66 1.40 -4.94
CA ARG A 107 -10.64 1.96 -3.58
C ARG A 107 -9.91 3.29 -3.51
N ILE A 108 -8.76 3.43 -4.19
CA ILE A 108 -8.03 4.70 -4.24
C ILE A 108 -8.87 5.75 -4.95
N LYS A 109 -9.46 5.42 -6.11
CA LYS A 109 -10.38 6.34 -6.82
C LYS A 109 -11.53 6.77 -5.92
N ALA A 110 -12.19 5.84 -5.23
CA ALA A 110 -13.29 6.15 -4.33
C ALA A 110 -12.87 7.04 -3.14
N ALA A 111 -11.65 6.87 -2.63
CA ALA A 111 -11.13 7.69 -1.53
C ALA A 111 -10.74 9.12 -1.97
N VAL A 112 -10.35 9.30 -3.24
CA VAL A 112 -9.86 10.59 -3.78
C VAL A 112 -10.98 11.40 -4.44
N VAL A 113 -12.02 10.75 -4.97
CA VAL A 113 -13.19 11.45 -5.52
C VAL A 113 -14.04 12.02 -4.39
N VAL A 114 -14.05 13.34 -4.27
CA VAL A 114 -15.05 14.05 -3.45
C VAL A 114 -16.43 13.79 -4.06
N SER A 115 -17.34 13.23 -3.28
CA SER A 115 -18.74 13.15 -3.68
C SER A 115 -19.28 14.59 -3.82
N PRO A 116 -19.82 14.99 -4.98
CA PRO A 116 -20.46 16.29 -5.13
C PRO A 116 -21.76 16.27 -4.31
N GLY A 117 -21.68 16.62 -3.03
CA GLY A 117 -22.80 16.55 -2.09
C GLY A 117 -22.55 16.99 -0.65
N ASP A 118 -21.31 16.96 -0.14
CA ASP A 118 -21.01 17.39 1.25
C ASP A 118 -20.46 18.81 1.32
N ASN A 119 -21.28 19.77 0.93
CA ASN A 119 -21.13 21.19 1.25
C ASN A 119 -22.21 21.57 2.26
N THR A 120 -22.07 21.04 3.49
CA THR A 120 -22.78 21.56 4.66
C THR A 120 -21.76 21.98 5.73
N GLY A 121 -21.35 23.25 5.64
CA GLY A 121 -20.91 24.09 6.75
C GLY A 121 -19.85 23.55 7.73
N ALA A 122 -18.59 23.82 7.45
CA ALA A 122 -17.58 24.03 8.49
C ALA A 122 -17.07 25.47 8.42
N ALA A 123 -17.90 26.39 8.89
CA ALA A 123 -17.45 27.67 9.42
C ALA A 123 -17.47 27.57 10.95
N ALA A 124 -16.48 28.18 11.61
CA ALA A 124 -16.17 28.20 13.05
C ALA A 124 -15.32 27.00 13.53
N ASN A 125 -14.19 27.16 14.23
CA ASN A 125 -13.50 28.31 14.80
C ASN A 125 -12.03 27.88 15.09
N ARG A 126 -11.18 28.85 15.39
CA ARG A 126 -9.83 28.73 15.95
C ARG A 126 -9.63 27.62 16.98
#